data_AF-A0A9D0G970-F1
#
_entry.id   AF-A0A9D0G970-F1
#
_cell.length_a   1.000
_cell.length_b   1.000
_cell.length_c   1.000
_cell.angle_alpha   90.00
_cell.angle_beta   90.00
_cell.angle_gamma   90.00
#
_symmetry.space_group_name_H-M   'P 1'
#
loop_
_entity.id
_entity.type
_entity.pdbx_description
1 polymer ?
#
loop_
_entity_poly.entity_id
_entity_poly.type
_entity_poly.pdbx_seq_one_letter_code
_entity_poly.pdbx_strand_id
1 'polypeptide(L)'
;MRRTVPRGIADPITLYMRTYYSLLRTTDAVQVRTLEETHAAMNPALHPKAGAVEPDMSALVYSSLRLPHCVVDVQQVILGQSQEVFKRCGYLDVESWALVTAPARRRRMFYDGQGRLAAYIASISDIDDLVPLLTAFQIEWNKMHTLLGLEADLGQRLSQAAQVGHWEAGLRET
;
A
#
# COMPACT_ATOMS: atom_id res chain seq x y z
N MET A 1 9.58 44.24 -16.24
CA MET A 1 9.78 43.16 -15.26
C MET A 1 9.37 41.84 -15.90
N ARG A 2 10.32 41.08 -16.45
CA ARG A 2 10.03 39.77 -17.06
C ARG A 2 9.62 38.81 -15.95
N ARG A 3 8.33 38.46 -15.89
CA ARG A 3 7.87 37.30 -15.12
C ARG A 3 8.42 36.06 -15.82
N THR A 4 9.54 35.55 -15.35
CA THR A 4 10.00 34.21 -15.67
C THR A 4 9.06 33.23 -14.98
N VAL A 5 8.11 32.68 -15.74
CA VAL A 5 7.38 31.46 -15.34
C VAL A 5 8.44 30.39 -15.07
N PRO A 6 8.43 29.69 -13.92
CA PRO A 6 9.39 28.62 -13.68
C PRO A 6 9.17 27.53 -14.75
N ARG A 7 10.07 27.47 -15.74
CA ARG A 7 10.14 26.35 -16.66
C ARG A 7 10.87 25.22 -15.95
N GLY A 8 10.09 24.28 -15.48
CA GLY A 8 10.54 22.95 -15.12
C GLY A 8 9.29 22.12 -14.96
N ILE A 9 8.99 21.26 -15.92
CA ILE A 9 8.15 20.09 -15.63
C ILE A 9 8.86 19.46 -14.41
N ALA A 10 8.25 19.53 -13.24
CA ALA A 10 8.86 18.96 -12.05
C ALA A 10 9.16 17.49 -12.40
N ASP A 11 10.39 17.07 -12.16
CA ASP A 11 10.76 15.66 -12.28
C ASP A 11 9.66 14.81 -11.60
N PRO A 12 9.00 13.87 -12.30
CA PRO A 12 7.85 13.15 -11.78
C PRO A 12 8.13 12.49 -10.43
N ILE A 13 9.37 12.04 -10.20
CA ILE A 13 9.81 11.50 -8.91
C ILE A 13 9.77 12.59 -7.84
N THR A 14 10.42 13.73 -8.08
CA THR A 14 10.39 14.89 -7.18
C THR A 14 8.95 15.37 -6.87
N LEU A 15 8.06 15.36 -7.86
CA LEU A 15 6.65 15.72 -7.67
C LEU A 15 5.94 14.72 -6.74
N TYR A 16 6.13 13.43 -6.98
CA TYR A 16 5.58 12.36 -6.13
C TYR A 16 6.08 12.47 -4.69
N MET A 17 7.39 12.64 -4.49
CA MET A 17 8.01 12.84 -3.18
C MET A 17 7.44 14.03 -2.42
N ARG A 18 7.36 15.19 -3.10
CA ARG A 18 6.78 16.40 -2.50
C ARG A 18 5.32 16.22 -2.14
N THR A 19 4.57 15.46 -2.93
CA THR A 19 3.15 15.19 -2.69
C THR A 19 2.96 14.45 -1.38
N TYR A 20 3.59 13.28 -1.19
CA TYR A 20 3.40 12.52 0.04
C TYR A 20 4.05 13.20 1.26
N TYR A 21 5.19 13.88 1.12
CA TYR A 21 5.74 14.68 2.23
C TYR A 21 4.80 15.81 2.65
N SER A 22 4.12 16.44 1.70
CA SER A 22 3.16 17.51 2.03
C SER A 22 1.94 16.95 2.74
N LEU A 23 1.42 15.81 2.28
CA LEU A 23 0.26 15.16 2.88
C LEU A 23 0.58 14.68 4.31
N LEU A 24 1.76 14.07 4.51
CA LEU A 24 2.20 13.57 5.82
C LEU A 24 2.63 14.67 6.81
N ARG A 25 2.69 15.93 6.39
CA ARG A 25 2.83 17.07 7.33
C ARG A 25 1.52 17.42 8.04
N THR A 26 0.39 16.95 7.54
CA THR A 26 -0.90 17.12 8.21
C THR A 26 -1.05 16.10 9.33
N THR A 27 -1.83 16.41 10.36
CA THR A 27 -2.11 15.49 11.47
C THR A 27 -3.17 14.44 11.14
N ASP A 28 -3.83 14.57 10.00
CA ASP A 28 -4.95 13.72 9.61
C ASP A 28 -4.49 12.50 8.81
N ALA A 29 -5.31 11.45 8.85
CA ALA A 29 -5.09 10.27 8.03
C ALA A 29 -5.24 10.61 6.54
N VAL A 30 -4.25 10.21 5.75
CA VAL A 30 -4.23 10.40 4.30
C VAL A 30 -4.61 9.09 3.63
N GLN A 31 -5.57 9.15 2.71
CA GLN A 31 -5.92 7.97 1.92
C GLN A 31 -4.81 7.66 0.91
N VAL A 32 -4.37 6.40 0.87
CA VAL A 32 -3.36 5.94 -0.10
C VAL A 32 -3.84 6.18 -1.54
N ARG A 33 -5.16 6.15 -1.78
CA ARG A 33 -5.77 6.43 -3.10
C ARG A 33 -5.36 7.79 -3.67
N THR A 34 -5.15 8.80 -2.83
CA THR A 34 -4.70 10.14 -3.24
C THR A 34 -3.34 10.12 -3.94
N LEU A 35 -2.53 9.09 -3.71
CA LEU A 35 -1.20 8.94 -4.29
C LEU A 35 -1.18 8.10 -5.58
N GLU A 36 -2.26 7.39 -5.93
CA GLU A 36 -2.26 6.43 -7.04
C GLU A 36 -1.94 7.08 -8.39
N GLU A 37 -2.59 8.20 -8.70
CA GLU A 37 -2.39 8.90 -9.97
C GLU A 37 -0.96 9.44 -10.10
N THR A 38 -0.45 10.09 -9.04
CA THR A 38 0.92 10.62 -9.05
C THR A 38 1.97 9.50 -9.02
N HIS A 39 1.69 8.37 -8.38
CA HIS A 39 2.53 7.18 -8.41
C HIS A 39 2.61 6.60 -9.83
N ALA A 40 1.48 6.45 -10.52
CA ALA A 40 1.48 5.95 -11.90
C ALA A 40 2.16 6.94 -12.85
N ALA A 41 1.90 8.24 -12.71
CA ALA A 41 2.52 9.29 -13.52
C ALA A 41 4.05 9.40 -13.33
N MET A 42 4.56 8.99 -12.15
CA MET A 42 5.99 8.90 -11.88
C MET A 42 6.69 7.83 -12.74
N ASN A 43 5.95 6.84 -13.25
CA ASN A 43 6.46 5.68 -13.97
C ASN A 43 7.54 4.89 -13.17
N PRO A 44 7.18 4.32 -12.00
CA PRO A 44 8.08 3.58 -11.12
C PRO A 44 8.70 2.35 -11.81
N ALA A 45 10.01 2.22 -11.73
CA ALA A 45 10.74 1.09 -12.32
C ALA A 45 10.32 -0.29 -11.78
N LEU A 46 9.87 -0.35 -10.52
CA LEU A 46 9.41 -1.60 -9.88
C LEU A 46 7.90 -1.86 -10.05
N HIS A 47 7.20 -0.97 -10.74
CA HIS A 47 5.76 -1.06 -10.95
C HIS A 47 5.38 -0.49 -12.33
N PRO A 48 5.97 -1.02 -13.42
CA PRO A 48 5.79 -0.48 -14.77
C PRO A 48 4.34 -0.53 -15.28
N LYS A 49 3.49 -1.44 -14.77
CA LYS A 49 2.08 -1.51 -15.15
C LYS A 49 1.14 -0.73 -14.20
N ALA A 50 1.65 0.20 -13.39
CA ALA A 50 0.85 0.97 -12.43
C ALA A 50 -0.42 1.60 -13.05
N GLY A 51 -0.30 2.24 -14.21
CA GLY A 51 -1.42 2.86 -14.93
C GLY A 51 -2.21 1.93 -15.86
N ALA A 52 -1.83 0.65 -15.99
CA ALA A 52 -2.52 -0.31 -16.83
C ALA A 52 -3.71 -0.95 -16.11
N VAL A 53 -4.68 -1.45 -16.87
CA VAL A 53 -5.82 -2.23 -16.33
C VAL A 53 -5.36 -3.61 -15.85
N GLU A 54 -4.39 -4.20 -16.57
CA GLU A 54 -3.81 -5.49 -16.21
C GLU A 54 -2.96 -5.40 -14.93
N PRO A 55 -3.04 -6.41 -14.05
CA PRO A 55 -2.17 -6.49 -12.89
C PRO A 55 -0.69 -6.61 -13.25
N ASP A 56 0.14 -5.89 -12.49
CA ASP A 56 1.57 -6.09 -12.38
C ASP A 56 1.87 -7.14 -11.32
N MET A 57 1.90 -8.42 -11.72
CA MET A 57 2.17 -9.50 -10.78
C MET A 57 3.54 -9.37 -10.10
N SER A 58 4.53 -8.78 -10.77
CA SER A 58 5.85 -8.54 -10.19
C SER A 58 5.78 -7.49 -9.08
N ALA A 59 5.07 -6.38 -9.30
CA ALA A 59 4.88 -5.35 -8.28
C ALA A 59 4.02 -5.85 -7.11
N LEU A 60 2.99 -6.64 -7.39
CA LEU A 60 2.14 -7.28 -6.37
C LEU A 60 2.95 -8.23 -5.47
N VAL A 61 3.76 -9.11 -6.08
CA VAL A 61 4.63 -10.03 -5.32
C VAL A 61 5.70 -9.25 -4.56
N TYR A 62 6.32 -8.25 -5.20
CA TYR A 62 7.34 -7.41 -4.56
C TYR A 62 6.81 -6.70 -3.31
N SER A 63 5.59 -6.16 -3.40
CA SER A 63 4.94 -5.41 -2.34
C SER A 63 4.38 -6.31 -1.23
N SER A 64 3.70 -7.39 -1.57
CA SER A 64 3.18 -8.38 -0.59
C SER A 64 4.28 -9.02 0.25
N LEU A 65 5.46 -9.29 -0.32
CA LEU A 65 6.59 -9.83 0.44
C LEU A 65 7.21 -8.80 1.42
N ARG A 66 6.89 -7.52 1.31
CA ARG A 66 7.44 -6.45 2.16
C ARG A 66 6.41 -5.84 3.12
N LEU A 67 5.20 -6.35 3.09
CA LEU A 67 4.12 -6.01 3.99
C LEU A 67 3.76 -7.25 4.83
N PRO A 68 3.28 -7.08 6.06
CA PRO A 68 2.81 -8.21 6.85
C PRO A 68 1.54 -8.79 6.24
N HIS A 69 1.28 -10.09 6.44
CA HIS A 69 0.10 -10.75 5.88
C HIS A 69 -1.23 -10.08 6.27
N CYS A 70 -1.30 -9.48 7.47
CA CYS A 70 -2.48 -8.74 7.94
C CYS A 70 -2.76 -7.45 7.16
N VAL A 71 -1.90 -7.03 6.22
CA VAL A 71 -2.07 -5.76 5.49
C VAL A 71 -3.39 -5.68 4.71
N VAL A 72 -3.97 -6.82 4.33
CA VAL A 72 -5.29 -6.89 3.68
C VAL A 72 -6.43 -6.50 4.62
N ASP A 73 -6.23 -6.63 5.94
CA ASP A 73 -7.18 -6.27 6.99
C ASP A 73 -6.89 -4.88 7.59
N VAL A 74 -5.82 -4.21 7.14
CA VAL A 74 -5.39 -2.92 7.67
C VAL A 74 -6.14 -1.78 6.98
N GLN A 75 -6.75 -0.93 7.79
CA GLN A 75 -7.45 0.29 7.39
C GLN A 75 -6.60 1.54 7.62
N GLN A 76 -5.68 1.50 8.58
CA GLN A 76 -4.83 2.62 8.94
C GLN A 76 -3.41 2.18 9.26
N VAL A 77 -2.44 2.77 8.59
CA VAL A 77 -1.01 2.62 8.92
C VAL A 77 -0.55 3.85 9.69
N ILE A 78 0.05 3.65 10.85
CA ILE A 78 0.52 4.71 11.75
C ILE A 78 2.03 4.64 11.80
N LEU A 79 2.71 5.74 11.51
CA LEU A 79 4.17 5.81 11.48
C LEU A 79 4.69 6.54 12.71
N GLY A 80 5.71 5.99 13.36
CA GLY A 80 6.32 6.60 14.54
C GLY A 80 7.78 6.20 14.69
N GLN A 81 8.59 7.12 15.23
CA GLN A 81 10.01 6.86 15.48
C GLN A 81 10.27 6.18 16.83
N SER A 82 9.34 6.34 17.78
CA SER A 82 9.45 5.78 19.12
C SER A 82 8.07 5.60 19.74
N GLN A 83 8.00 4.80 20.81
CA GLN A 83 6.78 4.61 21.60
C GLN A 83 6.23 5.95 22.12
N GLU A 84 7.10 6.89 22.49
CA GLU A 84 6.72 8.23 22.96
C GLU A 84 6.01 9.06 21.87
N VAL A 85 6.45 8.95 20.61
CA VAL A 85 5.78 9.60 19.48
C VAL A 85 4.38 9.05 19.28
N PHE A 86 4.23 7.72 19.34
CA PHE A 86 2.90 7.09 19.28
C PHE A 86 1.99 7.55 20.41
N LYS A 87 2.49 7.58 21.65
CA LYS A 87 1.74 8.04 22.84
C LYS A 87 1.22 9.47 22.69
N ARG A 88 2.07 10.39 22.21
CA ARG A 88 1.69 11.80 21.98
C ARG A 88 0.56 11.97 20.96
N CYS A 89 0.45 11.04 20.02
CA CYS A 89 -0.60 11.02 19.00
C CYS A 89 -1.84 10.19 19.42
N GLY A 90 -1.94 9.78 20.69
CA GLY A 90 -3.10 9.04 21.22
C GLY A 90 -2.99 7.52 21.15
N TYR A 91 -1.85 6.98 20.70
CA TYR A 91 -1.60 5.53 20.62
C TYR A 91 -0.76 5.08 21.82
N LEU A 92 -1.44 4.79 22.93
CA LEU A 92 -0.82 4.67 24.26
C LEU A 92 0.15 3.49 24.41
N ASP A 93 -0.14 2.34 23.81
CA ASP A 93 0.72 1.15 23.96
C ASP A 93 0.78 0.27 22.71
N VAL A 94 1.34 0.81 21.62
CA VAL A 94 1.52 0.08 20.36
C VAL A 94 2.38 -1.18 20.49
N GLU A 95 3.24 -1.28 21.51
CA GLU A 95 4.10 -2.46 21.71
C GLU A 95 3.35 -3.62 22.39
N SER A 96 2.17 -3.36 22.98
CA SER A 96 1.26 -4.41 23.47
C SER A 96 0.47 -5.12 22.37
N TRP A 97 0.41 -4.51 21.18
CA TRP A 97 -0.24 -5.10 20.01
C TRP A 97 0.57 -6.29 19.46
N ALA A 98 -0.01 -7.05 18.55
CA ALA A 98 0.66 -8.23 17.99
C ALA A 98 1.85 -7.82 17.11
N LEU A 99 3.05 -8.28 17.46
CA LEU A 99 4.23 -8.11 16.61
C LEU A 99 4.05 -8.87 15.29
N VAL A 100 4.11 -8.16 14.17
CA VAL A 100 3.97 -8.73 12.82
C VAL A 100 5.22 -8.49 12.00
N THR A 101 5.50 -9.42 11.08
CA THR A 101 6.70 -9.39 10.24
C THR A 101 6.33 -9.53 8.77
N ALA A 102 7.18 -8.97 7.90
CA ALA A 102 7.12 -9.17 6.46
C ALA A 102 8.26 -10.11 6.01
N PRO A 103 8.05 -10.96 4.99
CA PRO A 103 9.05 -11.92 4.53
C PRO A 103 10.40 -11.32 4.08
N ALA A 104 10.37 -10.23 3.30
CA ALA A 104 11.53 -9.76 2.53
C ALA A 104 12.10 -8.41 2.99
N ARG A 105 11.43 -7.69 3.90
CA ARG A 105 11.94 -6.45 4.49
C ARG A 105 11.54 -6.34 5.96
N ARG A 106 12.53 -6.45 6.85
CA ARG A 106 12.30 -6.40 8.28
C ARG A 106 12.02 -4.96 8.72
N ARG A 107 10.79 -4.71 9.15
CA ARG A 107 10.39 -3.53 9.92
C ARG A 107 9.71 -3.98 11.18
N ARG A 108 9.95 -3.27 12.28
CA ARG A 108 9.23 -3.51 13.53
C ARG A 108 7.83 -2.93 13.36
N MET A 109 6.85 -3.82 13.22
CA MET A 109 5.46 -3.48 13.00
C MET A 109 4.57 -4.18 14.01
N PHE A 110 3.50 -3.52 14.41
CA PHE A 110 2.55 -4.03 15.39
C PHE A 110 1.12 -3.86 14.88
N TYR A 111 0.31 -4.91 14.99
CA TYR A 111 -1.06 -4.94 14.51
C TYR A 111 -2.03 -5.09 15.68
N ASP A 112 -3.04 -4.22 15.73
CA ASP A 112 -4.00 -4.17 16.85
C ASP A 112 -5.13 -5.22 16.76
N GLY A 113 -5.20 -5.98 15.66
CA GLY A 113 -6.30 -6.93 15.42
C GLY A 113 -7.62 -6.28 14.99
N GLN A 114 -7.66 -4.95 14.87
CA GLN A 114 -8.84 -4.14 14.59
C GLN A 114 -8.67 -3.22 13.37
N GLY A 115 -7.60 -3.41 12.61
CA GLY A 115 -7.34 -2.70 11.36
C GLY A 115 -6.30 -1.59 11.44
N ARG A 116 -5.53 -1.48 12.53
CA ARG A 116 -4.41 -0.53 12.62
C ARG A 116 -3.07 -1.23 12.65
N LEU A 117 -2.15 -0.73 11.84
CA LEU A 117 -0.77 -1.19 11.76
C LEU A 117 0.17 -0.07 12.17
N ALA A 118 0.78 -0.18 13.35
CA ALA A 118 1.88 0.70 13.74
C ALA A 118 3.18 0.22 13.10
N ALA A 119 3.87 1.08 12.37
CA ALA A 119 5.17 0.81 11.79
C ALA A 119 6.21 1.77 12.34
N TYR A 120 7.28 1.21 12.90
CA TYR A 120 8.42 2.01 13.35
C TYR A 120 9.24 2.46 12.13
N ILE A 121 9.55 3.75 12.09
CA ILE A 121 10.41 4.37 11.07
C ILE A 121 11.64 4.98 11.74
N ALA A 122 12.83 4.79 11.16
CA ALA A 122 14.06 5.37 11.69
C ALA A 122 14.46 6.66 10.94
N SER A 123 14.04 6.78 9.69
CA SER A 123 14.47 7.86 8.80
C SER A 123 13.39 8.24 7.79
N ILE A 124 13.61 9.36 7.08
CA ILE A 124 12.78 9.77 5.94
C ILE A 124 12.81 8.68 4.85
N SER A 125 13.93 7.98 4.66
CA SER A 125 14.03 6.90 3.68
C SER A 125 13.10 5.72 4.00
N ASP A 126 12.65 5.55 5.23
CA ASP A 126 11.61 4.57 5.54
C ASP A 126 10.23 5.00 5.04
N ILE A 127 9.93 6.30 5.07
CA ILE A 127 8.73 6.87 4.46
C ILE A 127 8.81 6.71 2.94
N ASP A 128 9.97 7.04 2.36
CA ASP A 128 10.23 6.92 0.92
C ASP A 128 10.17 5.48 0.41
N ASP A 129 10.33 4.48 1.27
CA ASP A 129 10.12 3.07 0.92
C ASP A 129 8.67 2.63 1.19
N LEU A 130 8.10 2.97 2.35
CA LEU A 130 6.80 2.45 2.77
C LEU A 130 5.63 3.07 2.00
N VAL A 131 5.68 4.37 1.71
CA VAL A 131 4.58 5.06 1.01
C VAL A 131 4.40 4.52 -0.41
N PRO A 132 5.43 4.47 -1.30
CA PRO A 132 5.26 3.86 -2.61
C PRO A 132 4.93 2.37 -2.54
N LEU A 133 5.40 1.66 -1.52
CA LEU A 133 5.08 0.24 -1.31
C LEU A 133 3.60 0.01 -1.05
N LEU A 134 3.00 0.80 -0.15
CA LEU A 134 1.57 0.75 0.16
C LEU A 134 0.74 1.16 -1.06
N THR A 135 1.15 2.20 -1.78
CA THR A 135 0.45 2.64 -3.00
C THR A 135 0.49 1.56 -4.08
N ALA A 136 1.65 0.94 -4.33
CA ALA A 136 1.78 -0.14 -5.30
C ALA A 136 0.91 -1.35 -4.91
N PHE A 137 0.94 -1.76 -3.64
CA PHE A 137 0.10 -2.85 -3.14
C PHE A 137 -1.38 -2.54 -3.35
N GLN A 138 -1.84 -1.34 -3.00
CA GLN A 138 -3.24 -0.96 -3.13
C GLN A 138 -3.69 -0.94 -4.60
N ILE A 139 -2.90 -0.37 -5.51
CA ILE A 139 -3.21 -0.35 -6.95
C ILE A 139 -3.43 -1.79 -7.45
N GLU A 140 -2.48 -2.67 -7.16
CA GLU A 140 -2.51 -4.04 -7.68
C GLU A 140 -3.58 -4.89 -7.01
N TRP A 141 -3.77 -4.73 -5.70
CA TRP A 141 -4.85 -5.37 -4.96
C TRP A 141 -6.23 -4.97 -5.52
N ASN A 142 -6.41 -3.68 -5.81
CA ASN A 142 -7.66 -3.17 -6.40
C ASN A 142 -7.91 -3.71 -7.81
N LYS A 143 -6.86 -3.85 -8.63
CA LYS A 143 -6.99 -4.49 -9.97
C LYS A 143 -7.43 -5.94 -9.85
N MET A 144 -6.81 -6.70 -8.95
CA MET A 144 -7.19 -8.09 -8.68
C MET A 144 -8.66 -8.18 -8.24
N HIS A 145 -9.07 -7.36 -7.28
CA HIS A 145 -10.46 -7.33 -6.83
C HIS A 145 -11.44 -6.93 -7.94
N THR A 146 -11.06 -5.98 -8.79
CA THR A 146 -11.88 -5.54 -9.93
C THR A 146 -12.07 -6.68 -10.91
N LEU A 147 -11.00 -7.37 -11.31
CA LEU A 147 -11.07 -8.52 -12.22
C LEU A 147 -11.89 -9.67 -11.64
N LEU A 148 -11.71 -9.99 -10.36
CA LEU A 148 -12.50 -11.00 -9.66
C LEU A 148 -13.99 -10.64 -9.60
N GLY A 149 -14.33 -9.36 -9.51
CA GLY A 149 -15.71 -8.87 -9.50
C GLY A 149 -16.37 -8.81 -10.88
N LEU A 150 -15.58 -8.73 -11.97
CA LEU A 150 -16.09 -8.73 -13.34
C LEU A 150 -16.52 -10.14 -13.79
N GLU A 151 -15.87 -11.18 -13.30
CA GLU A 151 -16.26 -12.56 -13.59
C GLU A 151 -17.36 -13.00 -12.62
N ALA A 152 -18.59 -13.11 -13.15
CA ALA A 152 -19.74 -13.56 -12.38
C ALA A 152 -19.45 -14.90 -11.69
N ASP A 153 -19.82 -14.98 -10.41
CA ASP A 153 -19.67 -16.15 -9.54
C ASP A 153 -18.22 -16.62 -9.27
N LEU A 154 -17.18 -16.02 -9.86
CA LEU A 154 -15.79 -16.42 -9.60
C LEU A 154 -15.42 -16.24 -8.12
N GLY A 155 -15.78 -15.09 -7.52
CA GLY A 155 -15.51 -14.83 -6.11
C GLY A 155 -16.18 -15.86 -5.19
N GLN A 156 -17.44 -16.24 -5.48
CA GLN A 156 -18.14 -17.29 -4.72
C GLN A 156 -17.48 -18.65 -4.90
N ARG A 157 -17.12 -19.02 -6.14
CA ARG A 157 -16.43 -20.27 -6.44
C ARG A 157 -15.08 -20.38 -5.76
N LEU A 158 -14.29 -19.30 -5.74
CA LEU A 158 -13.01 -19.26 -5.03
C LEU A 158 -13.20 -19.38 -3.51
N SER A 159 -14.21 -18.71 -2.95
CA SER A 159 -14.53 -18.83 -1.52
C SER A 159 -14.95 -20.25 -1.14
N GLN A 160 -15.81 -20.87 -1.95
CA GLN A 160 -16.23 -22.25 -1.75
C GLN A 160 -15.05 -23.23 -1.90
N ALA A 161 -14.23 -23.07 -2.94
CA ALA A 161 -13.04 -23.90 -3.14
C ALA A 161 -12.04 -23.77 -1.98
N ALA A 162 -11.86 -22.57 -1.42
CA ALA A 162 -11.01 -22.35 -0.25
C ALA A 162 -11.54 -23.04 1.02
N GLN A 163 -12.86 -23.14 1.18
CA GLN A 163 -13.48 -23.87 2.31
C GLN A 163 -13.38 -25.39 2.15
N VAL A 164 -13.57 -25.90 0.93
CA VAL A 164 -13.61 -27.33 0.63
C VAL A 164 -12.20 -27.92 0.38
N GLY A 165 -11.21 -27.07 0.08
CA GLY A 165 -9.83 -27.49 -0.22
C GLY A 165 -9.66 -28.10 -1.61
N HIS A 166 -10.63 -27.94 -2.50
CA HIS A 166 -10.63 -28.49 -3.86
C HIS A 166 -11.24 -27.48 -4.84
N TRP A 167 -10.66 -27.36 -6.04
CA TRP A 167 -11.18 -26.53 -7.12
C TRP A 167 -11.95 -27.39 -8.12
N GLU A 168 -13.26 -27.16 -8.25
CA GLU A 168 -14.05 -27.72 -9.34
C GLU A 168 -14.05 -26.74 -10.51
N ALA A 169 -13.34 -27.10 -11.58
CA ALA A 169 -13.28 -26.32 -12.81
C ALA A 169 -14.61 -26.41 -13.58
N GLY A 170 -15.63 -25.72 -13.08
CA GLY A 170 -16.89 -25.50 -13.80
C GLY A 170 -16.76 -24.39 -14.86
N LEU A 171 -16.48 -24.78 -16.10
CA LEU A 171 -16.85 -24.19 -17.41
C LEU A 171 -16.57 -22.71 -17.71
N ARG A 172 -15.73 -22.46 -18.74
CA ARG A 172 -16.15 -21.89 -20.04
C ARG A 172 -15.27 -22.40 -21.19
N GLU A 173 -15.69 -23.48 -21.85
CA GLU A 173 -15.61 -23.56 -23.31
C GLU A 173 -16.92 -22.96 -23.82
N THR A 174 -16.88 -21.71 -24.30
CA THR A 174 -17.74 -21.09 -25.34
C THR A 174 -17.25 -19.68 -25.54
#